data_AF-A0A6G7ZHD3-F1
#
_entry.id   AF-A0A6G7ZHD3-F1
#
_cell.length_a   1.000
_cell.length_b   1.000
_cell.length_c   1.000
_cell.angle_alpha   90.00
_cell.angle_beta   90.00
_cell.angle_gamma   90.00
#
_symmetry.space_group_name_H-M   'P 1'
#
loop_
_entity.id
_entity.type
_entity.pdbx_description
1 polymer ?
#
loop_
_entity_poly.entity_id
_entity_poly.type
_entity_poly.pdbx_seq_one_letter_code
_entity_poly.pdbx_strand_id
1 'polypeptide(L)'
;MIRARMKTDAGWHDACIVDLSKRGAGLQAATAPMRGDYVEIRRGLHVIVARVVWNRGHRFGVAAQDELPVANIANDRAPTVDRKAAASPVPKERRRLPRFLEEKAERSRSRGQRMQYVFAALAGMIAATIAGAEVRQALAAPLGRVSSALER
;
A
#
# COMPACT_ATOMS: atom_id res chain seq x y z
N MET A 1 10.22 -17.05 15.07
CA MET A 1 8.91 -17.35 14.45
C MET A 1 7.82 -16.73 15.34
N ILE A 2 6.90 -15.96 14.75
CA ILE A 2 5.89 -15.18 15.49
C ILE A 2 4.51 -15.82 15.28
N ARG A 3 3.81 -16.15 16.37
CA ARG A 3 2.46 -16.73 16.29
C ARG A 3 1.45 -15.71 15.79
N ALA A 4 0.69 -16.10 14.78
CA ALA A 4 -0.38 -15.32 14.18
C ALA A 4 -1.59 -16.23 13.92
N ARG A 5 -2.73 -15.62 13.58
CA ARG A 5 -3.85 -16.35 12.99
C ARG A 5 -4.03 -15.94 11.54
N MET A 6 -4.42 -16.87 10.70
CA MET A 6 -4.70 -16.64 9.29
C MET A 6 -6.16 -16.98 9.03
N LYS A 7 -6.84 -16.15 8.23
CA LYS A 7 -8.15 -16.44 7.68
C LYS A 7 -8.00 -16.77 6.20
N THR A 8 -8.58 -17.89 5.80
CA THR A 8 -8.80 -18.31 4.42
C THR A 8 -10.30 -18.48 4.19
N ASP A 9 -10.69 -18.95 3.00
CA ASP A 9 -12.09 -19.29 2.71
C ASP A 9 -12.64 -20.39 3.62
N ALA A 10 -11.79 -21.31 4.09
CA ALA A 10 -12.13 -22.36 5.05
C ALA A 10 -12.30 -21.85 6.50
N GLY A 11 -11.98 -20.58 6.76
CA GLY A 11 -12.11 -19.95 8.06
C GLY A 11 -10.77 -19.63 8.70
N TRP A 12 -10.75 -19.62 10.03
CA TRP A 12 -9.57 -19.21 10.82
C TRP A 12 -8.71 -20.38 11.22
N HIS A 13 -7.40 -20.25 10.98
CA HIS A 13 -6.39 -21.25 11.31
C HIS A 13 -5.18 -20.60 11.96
N ASP A 14 -4.43 -21.39 12.71
CA ASP A 14 -3.17 -20.92 13.29
C ASP A 14 -2.06 -20.93 12.24
N ALA A 15 -1.23 -19.89 12.26
CA ALA A 15 -0.10 -19.74 11.38
C ALA A 15 1.08 -19.07 12.10
N CYS A 16 2.25 -19.19 11.52
CA CYS A 16 3.48 -18.73 12.11
C CYS A 16 4.25 -17.89 11.09
N ILE A 17 4.51 -16.63 11.41
CA ILE A 17 5.35 -15.76 10.60
C ILE A 17 6.81 -16.19 10.81
N VAL A 18 7.47 -16.62 9.74
CA VAL A 18 8.86 -17.08 9.74
C VAL A 18 9.84 -15.96 9.38
N ASP A 19 9.44 -15.09 8.46
CA ASP A 19 10.16 -13.89 8.07
C ASP A 19 9.17 -12.75 7.85
N LEU A 20 9.66 -11.51 7.94
CA LEU A 20 8.85 -10.33 7.77
C LEU A 20 9.67 -9.24 7.07
N SER A 21 9.05 -8.62 6.06
CA SER A 21 9.62 -7.50 5.32
C SER A 21 8.57 -6.39 5.19
N LYS A 22 8.98 -5.23 4.68
CA LYS A 22 8.08 -4.10 4.44
C LYS A 22 6.93 -4.42 3.47
N ARG A 23 7.11 -5.38 2.55
CA ARG A 23 6.16 -5.66 1.47
C ARG A 23 5.55 -7.06 1.53
N GLY A 24 5.90 -7.85 2.52
CA GLY A 24 5.47 -9.24 2.56
C GLY A 24 6.03 -10.00 3.75
N ALA A 25 5.61 -11.24 3.86
CA ALA A 25 6.01 -12.14 4.94
C ALA A 25 6.04 -13.57 4.45
N GLY A 26 6.97 -14.35 4.96
CA GLY A 26 6.96 -15.80 4.94
C GLY A 26 6.13 -16.31 6.10
N LEU A 27 5.24 -17.26 5.83
CA LEU A 27 4.41 -17.93 6.82
C LEU A 27 4.54 -19.44 6.72
N GLN A 28 4.25 -20.08 7.85
CA GLN A 28 4.09 -21.52 7.97
C GLN A 28 2.71 -21.82 8.58
N ALA A 29 1.97 -22.75 7.98
CA ALA A 29 0.68 -23.22 8.49
C ALA A 29 0.52 -24.72 8.20
N ALA A 30 -0.38 -25.40 8.92
CA ALA A 30 -0.67 -26.81 8.70
C ALA A 30 -1.14 -27.06 7.25
N THR A 31 -2.04 -26.20 6.77
CA THR A 31 -2.51 -26.18 5.38
C THR A 31 -2.14 -24.83 4.78
N ALA A 32 -1.16 -24.82 3.88
CA ALA A 32 -0.76 -23.61 3.17
C ALA A 32 -1.78 -23.27 2.07
N PRO A 33 -2.24 -22.02 1.96
CA PRO A 33 -3.14 -21.61 0.88
C PRO A 33 -2.45 -21.66 -0.49
N MET A 34 -3.24 -21.73 -1.56
CA MET A 34 -2.72 -21.81 -2.91
C MET A 34 -2.13 -20.47 -3.36
N ARG A 35 -1.22 -20.53 -4.35
CA ARG A 35 -0.66 -19.33 -4.96
C ARG A 35 -1.78 -18.52 -5.63
N GLY A 36 -1.84 -17.23 -5.34
CA GLY A 36 -2.89 -16.35 -5.82
C GLY A 36 -3.99 -16.07 -4.80
N ASP A 37 -4.15 -16.93 -3.80
CA ASP A 37 -5.16 -16.76 -2.74
C ASP A 37 -4.91 -15.50 -1.94
N TYR A 38 -6.00 -14.90 -1.47
CA TYR A 38 -5.95 -13.79 -0.53
C TYR A 38 -6.19 -14.30 0.89
N VAL A 39 -5.34 -13.87 1.81
CA VAL A 39 -5.43 -14.25 3.21
C VAL A 39 -5.42 -13.03 4.11
N GLU A 40 -6.15 -13.12 5.21
CA GLU A 40 -6.11 -12.15 6.30
C GLU A 40 -5.28 -12.70 7.46
N ILE A 41 -4.17 -12.07 7.79
CA ILE A 41 -3.29 -12.46 8.88
C ILE A 41 -3.49 -11.49 10.04
N ARG A 42 -3.76 -12.05 11.23
CA ARG A 42 -3.91 -11.30 12.48
C ARG A 42 -2.76 -11.61 13.44
N ARG A 43 -2.12 -10.54 13.89
CA ARG A 43 -1.09 -10.57 14.94
C ARG A 43 -1.37 -9.42 15.91
N GLY A 44 -1.83 -9.76 17.12
CA GLY A 44 -2.22 -8.76 18.12
C GLY A 44 -3.28 -7.81 17.56
N LEU A 45 -2.97 -6.51 17.49
CA LEU A 45 -3.85 -5.49 16.90
C LEU A 45 -3.67 -5.33 15.39
N HIS A 46 -2.64 -5.94 14.81
CA HIS A 46 -2.34 -5.83 13.39
C HIS A 46 -3.16 -6.81 12.56
N VAL A 47 -3.83 -6.28 11.54
CA VAL A 47 -4.52 -7.04 10.50
C VAL A 47 -3.83 -6.77 9.17
N ILE A 48 -3.33 -7.82 8.54
CA ILE A 48 -2.59 -7.78 7.29
C ILE A 48 -3.41 -8.53 6.23
N VAL A 49 -3.77 -7.85 5.15
CA VAL A 49 -4.36 -8.49 3.98
C VAL A 49 -3.27 -8.67 2.93
N ALA A 50 -3.08 -9.90 2.47
CA ALA A 50 -1.96 -10.23 1.60
C ALA A 50 -2.33 -11.33 0.59
N ARG A 51 -1.66 -11.31 -0.56
CA ARG A 51 -1.81 -12.33 -1.61
C ARG A 51 -0.67 -13.33 -1.53
N VAL A 52 -0.98 -14.63 -1.61
CA VAL A 52 0.03 -15.68 -1.67
C VAL A 52 0.79 -15.61 -3.00
N VAL A 53 2.11 -15.42 -2.93
CA VAL A 53 2.99 -15.28 -4.12
C VAL A 53 3.76 -16.56 -4.45
N TRP A 54 4.00 -17.40 -3.45
CA TRP A 54 4.59 -18.74 -3.61
C TRP A 54 4.12 -19.66 -2.48
N ASN A 55 4.09 -20.97 -2.73
CA ASN A 55 3.81 -22.02 -1.76
C ASN A 55 4.80 -23.17 -1.97
N ARG A 56 5.34 -23.72 -0.88
CA ARG A 56 6.12 -24.95 -0.85
C ARG A 56 5.80 -25.75 0.42
N GLY A 57 4.90 -26.72 0.31
CA GLY A 57 4.48 -27.58 1.41
C GLY A 57 3.74 -26.80 2.49
N HIS A 58 4.26 -26.78 3.72
CA HIS A 58 3.66 -26.02 4.83
C HIS A 58 4.08 -24.56 4.89
N ARG A 59 4.98 -24.12 4.00
CA ARG A 59 5.48 -22.74 3.94
C ARG A 59 4.98 -22.03 2.71
N PHE A 60 4.70 -20.74 2.85
CA PHE A 60 4.23 -19.90 1.77
C PHE A 60 4.65 -18.45 2.02
N GLY A 61 4.84 -17.71 0.93
CA GLY A 61 5.13 -16.29 1.00
C GLY A 61 3.92 -15.49 0.58
N VAL A 62 3.70 -14.37 1.25
CA VAL A 62 2.63 -13.44 0.93
C VAL A 62 3.18 -12.06 0.61
N ALA A 63 2.59 -11.40 -0.38
CA ALA A 63 2.80 -10.00 -0.65
C ALA A 63 1.66 -9.19 -0.02
N ALA A 64 2.01 -8.29 0.89
CA ALA A 64 1.04 -7.43 1.56
C ALA A 64 0.55 -6.34 0.61
N GLN A 65 -0.73 -5.99 0.73
CA GLN A 65 -1.31 -4.88 -0.02
C GLN A 65 -0.67 -3.53 0.39
N ASP A 66 -0.42 -3.37 1.69
CA ASP A 66 0.16 -2.18 2.31
C ASP A 66 1.58 -2.43 2.87
N GLU A 67 2.31 -1.36 3.14
CA GLU A 67 3.59 -1.46 3.82
C GLU A 67 3.40 -1.93 5.27
N LEU A 68 4.14 -2.98 5.66
CA LEU A 68 4.05 -3.60 6.96
C LEU A 68 4.93 -2.86 7.99
N PRO A 69 4.40 -2.45 9.15
CA PRO A 69 5.20 -1.91 10.24
C PRO A 69 5.95 -3.06 10.95
N VAL A 70 7.06 -3.51 10.35
CA VAL A 70 7.82 -4.70 10.75
C VAL A 70 8.16 -4.73 12.25
N ALA A 71 8.70 -3.64 12.78
CA ALA A 71 9.08 -3.55 14.18
C ALA A 71 7.89 -3.73 15.14
N ASN A 72 6.74 -3.16 14.78
CA ASN A 72 5.54 -3.24 15.61
C ASN A 72 4.99 -4.67 15.60
N ILE A 73 4.88 -5.30 14.43
CA ILE A 73 4.38 -6.69 14.30
C ILE A 73 5.29 -7.68 15.03
N ALA A 74 6.61 -7.46 14.99
CA ALA A 74 7.59 -8.32 15.64
C ALA A 74 7.58 -8.18 17.18
N ASN A 75 7.46 -6.95 17.68
CA ASN A 75 7.54 -6.64 19.11
C ASN A 75 6.19 -6.65 19.83
N ASP A 76 5.07 -6.63 19.10
CA ASP A 76 3.74 -6.73 19.68
C ASP A 76 3.62 -8.08 20.41
N ARG A 77 3.76 -8.07 21.74
CA ARG A 77 3.39 -9.20 22.59
C ARG A 77 1.87 -9.25 22.59
N ALA A 78 1.30 -9.99 21.65
CA ALA A 78 -0.13 -10.24 21.67
C ALA A 78 -0.53 -10.71 23.08
N PRO A 79 -1.54 -10.08 23.72
CA PRO A 79 -2.04 -10.57 24.99
C PRO A 79 -2.47 -12.02 24.75
N THR A 80 -1.91 -12.95 25.52
CA THR A 80 -2.42 -14.31 25.65
C THR A 80 -3.85 -14.19 26.14
N VAL A 81 -4.81 -14.17 25.22
CA VAL A 81 -6.23 -14.29 25.57
C VAL A 81 -6.40 -15.74 25.99
N ASP A 82 -6.34 -15.97 27.29
CA ASP A 82 -6.68 -17.24 27.92
C ASP A 82 -8.06 -17.69 27.44
N ARG A 83 -8.06 -18.78 26.68
CA ARG A 83 -9.24 -19.38 26.05
C ARG A 83 -10.08 -20.17 27.06
N LYS A 84 -10.35 -19.61 28.24
CA LYS A 84 -11.16 -20.25 29.28
C LYS A 84 -12.48 -19.55 29.63
N ALA A 85 -12.82 -18.43 29.00
CA ALA A 85 -14.11 -17.78 29.21
C ALA A 85 -14.72 -17.32 27.88
N ALA A 86 -15.61 -18.14 27.30
CA ALA A 86 -16.80 -17.71 26.55
C ALA A 86 -17.41 -18.88 25.78
N ALA A 87 -18.03 -19.82 26.50
CA ALA A 87 -19.20 -20.50 25.99
C ALA A 87 -20.41 -19.59 26.27
N SER A 88 -20.88 -18.84 25.28
CA SER A 88 -22.25 -18.29 25.21
C SER A 88 -22.51 -17.70 23.82
N PRO A 89 -23.64 -18.05 23.16
CA PRO A 89 -24.01 -17.50 21.86
C PRO A 89 -24.87 -16.25 22.08
N VAL A 90 -24.33 -15.06 21.81
CA VAL A 90 -25.13 -13.84 21.65
C VAL A 90 -24.62 -13.08 20.43
N PRO A 91 -25.48 -12.75 19.44
CA PRO A 91 -25.09 -11.94 18.30
C PRO A 91 -24.95 -10.50 18.75
N LYS A 92 -23.72 -10.09 19.05
CA LYS A 92 -23.40 -8.71 19.43
C LYS A 92 -23.06 -7.91 18.17
N GLU A 93 -24.04 -7.14 17.69
CA GLU A 93 -23.93 -6.05 16.73
C GLU A 93 -22.66 -5.20 17.02
N ARG A 94 -21.66 -5.27 16.13
CA ARG A 94 -20.37 -4.55 16.24
C ARG A 94 -20.37 -3.22 15.49
N ARG A 95 -21.49 -2.49 15.51
CA ARG A 95 -21.53 -1.06 15.14
C ARG A 95 -20.88 -0.23 16.25
N ARG A 96 -19.56 -0.30 16.37
CA ARG A 96 -18.70 0.65 17.12
C ARG A 96 -17.24 0.22 16.99
N LEU A 97 -16.56 0.74 15.96
CA LEU A 97 -15.10 0.97 15.92
C LEU A 97 -14.72 1.70 14.60
N PRO A 98 -14.98 3.02 14.45
CA PRO A 98 -14.61 3.75 13.25
C PRO A 98 -13.24 4.46 13.35
N ARG A 99 -12.36 4.14 14.31
CA ARG A 99 -11.08 4.85 14.46
C ARG A 99 -9.93 4.31 13.60
N PHE A 100 -10.01 3.06 13.11
CA PHE A 100 -8.93 2.44 12.34
C PHE A 100 -9.07 2.60 10.81
N LEU A 101 -10.24 3.04 10.34
CA LEU A 101 -10.50 3.31 8.91
C LEU A 101 -10.15 4.75 8.52
N GLU A 102 -10.30 5.73 9.44
CA GLU A 102 -9.94 7.13 9.20
C GLU A 102 -8.43 7.29 8.94
N GLU A 103 -7.59 6.65 9.76
CA GLU A 103 -6.13 6.73 9.64
C GLU A 103 -5.59 6.05 8.36
N LYS A 104 -6.32 5.06 7.83
CA LYS A 104 -6.03 4.42 6.53
C LYS A 104 -6.47 5.28 5.34
N ALA A 105 -7.56 6.04 5.48
CA ALA A 105 -8.02 6.95 4.42
C ALA A 105 -7.05 8.12 4.19
N GLU A 106 -6.37 8.60 5.24
CA GLU A 106 -5.39 9.68 5.15
C GLU A 106 -4.14 9.30 4.34
N ARG A 107 -3.65 8.06 4.46
CA ARG A 107 -2.48 7.59 3.69
C ARG A 107 -2.76 7.37 2.20
N SER A 108 -4.01 7.11 1.83
CA SER A 108 -4.42 7.06 0.42
C SER A 108 -4.41 8.45 -0.23
N ARG A 109 -4.81 9.49 0.53
CA ARG A 109 -4.85 10.88 0.04
C ARG A 109 -3.47 11.46 -0.29
N SER A 110 -2.45 11.16 0.50
CA SER A 110 -1.09 11.67 0.26
C SER A 110 -0.44 11.08 -1.00
N ARG A 111 -0.90 9.91 -1.46
CA ARG A 111 -0.42 9.27 -2.69
C ARG A 111 -1.13 9.81 -3.94
N GLY A 112 -2.41 10.16 -3.83
CA GLY A 112 -3.19 10.82 -4.90
C GLY A 112 -2.70 12.25 -5.20
N GLN A 113 -2.31 13.01 -4.17
CA GLN A 113 -1.82 14.39 -4.36
C GLN A 113 -0.52 14.46 -5.15
N ARG A 114 0.42 13.51 -4.98
CA ARG A 114 1.68 13.50 -5.73
C ARG A 114 1.48 13.30 -7.24
N MET A 115 0.50 12.48 -7.64
CA MET A 115 0.17 12.29 -9.06
C MET A 115 -0.41 13.56 -9.69
N GLN A 116 -1.22 14.33 -8.95
CA GLN A 116 -1.77 15.60 -9.43
C GLN A 116 -0.67 16.63 -9.69
N TYR A 117 0.33 16.75 -8.80
CA TYR A 117 1.46 17.68 -9.00
C TYR A 117 2.34 17.31 -10.20
N VAL A 118 2.58 16.02 -10.44
CA VAL A 118 3.34 15.58 -11.62
C VAL A 118 2.60 15.94 -12.89
N PHE A 119 1.29 15.70 -12.96
CA PHE A 119 0.49 16.04 -14.13
C PHE A 119 0.43 17.56 -14.38
N ALA A 120 0.22 18.34 -13.32
CA ALA A 120 0.21 19.81 -13.41
C ALA A 120 1.57 20.37 -13.86
N ALA A 121 2.68 19.83 -13.36
CA ALA A 121 4.02 20.24 -13.76
C ALA A 121 4.30 19.91 -15.24
N LEU A 122 3.87 18.72 -15.71
CA LEU A 122 3.99 18.33 -17.11
C LEU A 122 3.17 19.22 -18.03
N ALA A 123 1.91 19.48 -17.67
CA ALA A 123 1.04 20.39 -18.42
C ALA A 123 1.61 21.81 -18.47
N GLY A 124 2.15 22.31 -17.36
CA GLY A 124 2.82 23.61 -17.28
C GLY A 124 4.07 23.70 -18.18
N MET A 125 4.90 22.65 -18.21
CA MET A 125 6.06 22.60 -19.13
C MET A 125 5.62 22.65 -20.59
N ILE A 126 4.59 21.90 -20.97
CA ILE A 126 4.07 21.90 -22.35
C ILE A 126 3.51 23.28 -22.73
N ALA A 127 2.76 23.92 -21.84
CA ALA A 127 2.24 25.27 -22.10
C ALA A 127 3.38 26.29 -22.26
N ALA A 128 4.43 26.19 -21.44
CA ALA A 128 5.59 27.08 -21.49
C ALA A 128 6.40 26.91 -22.79
N THR A 129 6.57 25.69 -23.30
CA THR A 129 7.29 25.46 -24.57
C THR A 129 6.52 26.02 -25.76
N ILE A 130 5.20 25.87 -25.80
CA ILE A 130 4.35 26.44 -26.84
C ILE A 130 4.42 27.97 -26.81
N ALA A 131 4.19 28.57 -25.64
CA ALA A 131 4.25 30.03 -25.49
C ALA A 131 5.63 30.60 -25.86
N GLY A 132 6.71 29.92 -25.47
CA GLY A 132 8.08 30.31 -25.83
C GLY A 132 8.37 30.21 -27.33
N ALA A 133 7.76 29.25 -28.03
CA ALA A 133 7.89 29.14 -29.49
C ALA A 133 7.18 30.29 -30.21
N GLU A 134 5.96 30.64 -29.78
CA GLU A 134 5.18 31.76 -30.32
C GLU A 134 5.92 33.10 -30.14
N VAL A 135 6.46 33.36 -28.95
CA VAL A 135 7.22 34.59 -28.66
C VAL A 135 8.47 34.68 -29.54
N ARG A 136 9.20 33.58 -29.75
CA ARG A 136 10.36 33.57 -30.65
C ARG A 136 9.96 33.86 -32.09
N GLN A 137 8.86 33.28 -32.58
CA GLN A 137 8.38 33.56 -33.93
C GLN A 137 7.94 35.02 -34.10
N ALA A 138 7.23 35.57 -33.11
CA ALA A 138 6.80 36.97 -33.11
C ALA A 138 7.99 37.95 -33.12
N LEU A 139 9.08 37.63 -32.39
CA LEU A 139 10.27 38.46 -32.30
C LEU A 139 11.27 38.27 -33.47
N ALA A 140 11.21 37.13 -34.18
CA ALA A 140 12.13 36.85 -35.28
C ALA A 140 11.97 37.85 -36.44
N ALA A 141 10.73 38.21 -36.79
CA ALA A 141 10.43 39.14 -37.87
C ALA A 141 11.00 40.57 -37.63
N PRO A 142 10.77 41.23 -36.47
CA PRO A 142 11.34 42.55 -36.22
C PRO A 142 12.86 42.53 -36.04
N LEU A 143 13.44 41.50 -35.39
CA LEU A 143 14.89 41.40 -35.22
C LEU A 143 15.63 41.24 -36.56
N GLY A 144 15.07 40.47 -37.49
CA GLY A 144 15.65 40.33 -38.84
C GLY A 144 15.66 41.64 -39.63
N ARG A 145 14.68 42.53 -39.42
CA ARG A 145 14.68 43.86 -40.05
C ARG A 145 15.78 44.75 -39.48
N VAL A 146 15.97 44.73 -38.16
CA VAL A 146 17.03 45.51 -37.49
C VAL A 146 18.42 45.03 -37.91
N SER A 147 18.67 43.71 -37.95
CA SER A 147 19.97 43.18 -38.39
C SER A 147 20.28 43.56 -39.84
N SER A 148 19.29 43.47 -40.74
CA SER A 148 19.47 43.85 -42.15
C SER A 148 19.75 45.35 -42.37
N ALA A 149 19.34 46.22 -41.44
CA ALA A 149 19.60 47.65 -41.49
C ALA A 149 20.96 48.04 -40.93
N LEU A 150 21.54 47.20 -40.06
CA LEU A 150 22.86 47.38 -39.45
C LEU A 150 24.01 46.87 -40.34
N GLU A 151 23.74 45.95 -41.27
CA GLU A 151 24.73 45.40 -42.21
C GLU A 151 24.91 46.24 -43.49
N ARG A 152 24.32 47.45 -43.54
CA ARG A 152 24.36 48.37 -44.69
C ARG A 152 25.16 49.62 -44.37
#